data_AF-A0A0B5E709-F1
#
_entry.id   AF-A0A0B5E709-F1
#
_cell.length_a   1.000
_cell.length_b   1.000
_cell.length_c   1.000
_cell.angle_alpha   90.00
_cell.angle_beta   90.00
_cell.angle_gamma   90.00
#
_symmetry.space_group_name_H-M   'P 1'
#
loop_
_entity.id
_entity.type
_entity.pdbx_description
1 polymer ?
#
loop_
_entity_poly.entity_id
_entity_poly.type
_entity_poly.pdbx_seq_one_letter_code
_entity_poly.pdbx_strand_id
1 'polypeptide(L)'
;MTIENETPDCRSYDLPDRLLHGAIDTHIHSGPWLRSCPGRMDPFQLAVAAREAGQRAVVFYDHTFGNSAGTAWMVSRQVDGIEVYGGLILTTCLGGMNPRAVKTALHYGAGAKFIHFGAHCTYYMASHEGRMINGAPVPFKDLYPKFAQEELSRAIRIPLEDPISPELDEILDLIAERPDVYLVTGHLSGPEAIRLCRLARDRGIARILVSHPARARLSLAEQKQLAAEGVFLEACCSDWLFHKGLRRTNYYVEPEWADEIAGIASEPAFDGFVGWAKQIREIGVEHFVVGTDYGIRSAPAPVEGMRLLASSLLDLGFPVQDIRRLIRDNPERLLGLSPERDTA
;
A
#
# COMPACT_ATOMS: atom_id res chain seq x y z
N MET A 1 22.37 16.12 17.69
CA MET A 1 23.54 15.78 16.85
C MET A 1 23.25 16.19 15.41
N THR A 2 24.12 16.99 14.79
CA THR A 2 24.04 17.30 13.35
C THR A 2 24.12 16.00 12.57
N ILE A 3 23.06 15.66 11.84
CA ILE A 3 23.06 14.48 10.99
C ILE A 3 23.88 14.87 9.78
N GLU A 4 25.09 14.34 9.71
CA GLU A 4 25.99 14.56 8.59
C GLU A 4 25.30 14.03 7.33
N ASN A 5 25.16 14.90 6.33
CA ASN A 5 24.72 14.47 5.00
C ASN A 5 25.85 13.65 4.40
N GLU A 6 25.67 12.33 4.38
CA GLU A 6 26.57 11.43 3.69
C GLU A 6 26.64 11.76 2.21
N THR A 7 27.79 11.46 1.61
CA THR A 7 27.97 11.51 0.17
C THR A 7 28.18 10.08 -0.36
N PRO A 8 27.96 9.83 -1.66
CA PRO A 8 28.30 8.53 -2.24
C PRO A 8 29.75 8.09 -2.00
N ASP A 9 30.66 9.02 -1.70
CA ASP A 9 32.09 8.79 -1.43
C ASP A 9 32.43 8.66 0.07
N CYS A 10 31.54 9.05 0.98
CA CYS A 10 31.74 9.00 2.43
C CYS A 10 30.43 8.59 3.14
N ARG A 11 30.36 7.32 3.54
CA ARG A 11 29.16 6.66 4.06
C ARG A 11 29.40 6.12 5.47
N SER A 12 28.43 6.25 6.35
CA SER A 12 28.41 5.60 7.65
C SER A 12 27.75 4.23 7.54
N TYR A 13 28.18 3.31 8.39
CA TYR A 13 27.49 2.04 8.56
C TYR A 13 26.15 2.22 9.29
N ASP A 14 26.05 3.18 10.21
CA ASP A 14 24.93 3.26 11.15
C ASP A 14 23.81 4.23 10.74
N LEU A 15 24.03 5.11 9.75
CA LEU A 15 23.05 6.13 9.39
C LEU A 15 21.72 5.55 8.86
N PRO A 16 21.72 4.52 7.98
CA PRO A 16 20.48 3.88 7.55
C PRO A 16 19.65 3.37 8.73
N ASP A 17 20.28 2.72 9.72
CA ASP A 17 19.61 2.25 10.95
C ASP A 17 19.05 3.40 11.79
N ARG A 18 19.81 4.48 11.96
CA ARG A 18 19.35 5.66 12.71
C ARG A 18 18.17 6.36 12.05
N LEU A 19 18.00 6.25 10.73
CA LEU A 19 16.86 6.81 10.01
C LEU A 19 15.56 6.04 10.28
N LEU A 20 15.63 4.77 10.70
CA LEU A 20 14.46 3.98 11.07
C LEU A 20 13.85 4.43 12.41
N HIS A 21 14.61 5.13 13.25
CA HIS A 21 14.11 5.66 14.51
C HIS A 21 13.02 6.71 14.24
N GLY A 22 11.82 6.46 14.75
CA GLY A 22 10.63 7.28 14.49
C GLY A 22 9.97 7.02 13.13
N ALA A 23 10.55 6.17 12.27
CA ALA A 23 9.96 5.88 10.96
C ALA A 23 8.64 5.11 11.09
N ILE A 24 7.81 5.25 10.07
CA ILE A 24 6.50 4.63 9.95
C ILE A 24 6.45 3.91 8.62
N ASP A 25 6.22 2.60 8.66
CA ASP A 25 5.96 1.83 7.45
C ASP A 25 4.44 1.76 7.21
N THR A 26 3.98 2.47 6.18
CA THR A 26 2.54 2.70 5.91
C THR A 26 1.87 1.56 5.17
N HIS A 27 2.60 0.52 4.76
CA HIS A 27 2.03 -0.58 3.99
C HIS A 27 2.80 -1.87 4.24
N ILE A 28 2.26 -2.71 5.12
CA ILE A 28 2.83 -4.03 5.39
C ILE A 28 1.75 -5.10 5.33
N HIS A 29 1.96 -6.14 4.53
CA HIS A 29 1.16 -7.34 4.64
C HIS A 29 1.54 -8.10 5.91
N SER A 30 0.70 -8.05 6.93
CA SER A 30 0.99 -8.69 8.22
C SER A 30 0.51 -10.14 8.28
N GLY A 31 -0.44 -10.50 7.41
CA GLY A 31 -1.29 -11.67 7.58
C GLY A 31 -2.48 -11.41 8.53
N PRO A 32 -3.29 -12.44 8.85
CA PRO A 32 -3.07 -13.86 8.57
C PRO A 32 -2.97 -14.23 7.08
N TRP A 33 -2.28 -15.32 6.79
CA TRP A 33 -1.95 -15.74 5.42
C TRP A 33 -2.68 -17.01 5.03
N LEU A 34 -2.98 -17.15 3.73
CA LEU A 34 -3.33 -18.46 3.17
C LEU A 34 -2.15 -19.43 3.33
N ARG A 35 -2.45 -20.71 3.64
CA ARG A 35 -1.41 -21.75 3.73
C ARG A 35 -0.66 -21.94 2.41
N SER A 36 -1.31 -21.67 1.28
CA SER A 36 -0.75 -21.73 -0.07
C SER A 36 0.16 -20.56 -0.42
N CYS A 37 0.08 -19.46 0.33
CA CYS A 37 0.89 -18.25 0.15
C CYS A 37 1.31 -17.70 1.52
N PRO A 38 2.15 -18.44 2.28
CA PRO A 38 2.50 -18.06 3.63
C PRO A 38 3.33 -16.77 3.63
N GLY A 39 3.16 -15.97 4.69
CA GLY A 39 4.02 -14.83 4.98
C GLY A 39 5.40 -15.23 5.51
N ARG A 40 6.26 -14.23 5.64
CA ARG A 40 7.60 -14.36 6.22
C ARG A 40 7.57 -14.38 7.75
N MET A 41 6.69 -13.60 8.35
CA MET A 41 6.54 -13.40 9.79
C MET A 41 5.06 -13.30 10.14
N ASP A 42 4.73 -13.62 11.39
CA ASP A 42 3.40 -13.32 11.93
C ASP A 42 3.29 -11.84 12.36
N PRO A 43 2.06 -11.32 12.56
CA PRO A 43 1.85 -9.91 12.93
C PRO A 43 2.55 -9.46 14.21
N PHE A 44 2.73 -10.36 15.20
CA PHE A 44 3.36 -10.03 16.48
C PHE A 44 4.87 -9.93 16.30
N GLN A 45 5.49 -10.90 15.62
CA GLN A 45 6.92 -10.87 15.28
C GLN A 45 7.28 -9.60 14.52
N LEU A 46 6.42 -9.20 13.59
CA LEU A 46 6.61 -8.00 12.77
C LEU A 46 6.60 -6.72 13.62
N ALA A 47 5.60 -6.56 14.51
CA ALA A 47 5.54 -5.41 15.40
C ALA A 47 6.72 -5.37 16.38
N VAL A 48 7.14 -6.53 16.91
CA VAL A 48 8.33 -6.63 17.78
C VAL A 48 9.59 -6.19 17.03
N ALA A 49 9.80 -6.67 15.81
CA ALA A 49 10.96 -6.31 14.99
C ALA A 49 10.98 -4.82 14.65
N ALA A 50 9.83 -4.24 14.29
CA ALA A 50 9.70 -2.81 13.99
C ALA A 50 10.02 -1.95 15.23
N ARG A 51 9.51 -2.35 16.41
CA ARG A 51 9.82 -1.69 17.68
C ARG A 51 11.31 -1.74 18.01
N GLU A 52 11.93 -2.90 17.85
CA GLU A 52 13.37 -3.09 18.12
C GLU A 52 14.26 -2.27 17.17
N ALA A 53 13.79 -1.98 15.97
CA ALA A 53 14.43 -1.07 15.02
C ALA A 53 14.14 0.42 15.29
N GLY A 54 13.40 0.73 16.35
CA GLY A 54 13.05 2.10 16.74
C GLY A 54 11.92 2.73 15.91
N GLN A 55 11.20 1.97 15.09
CA GLN A 55 10.06 2.51 14.34
C GLN A 55 8.95 2.94 15.30
N ARG A 56 8.29 4.05 14.96
CA ARG A 56 7.19 4.60 15.75
C ARG A 56 5.90 3.82 15.52
N ALA A 57 5.62 3.49 14.26
CA ALA A 57 4.36 2.87 13.89
C ALA A 57 4.48 1.95 12.67
N VAL A 58 3.54 1.00 12.57
CA VAL A 58 3.36 0.15 11.39
C VAL A 58 1.89 0.08 11.00
N VAL A 59 1.62 0.00 9.70
CA VAL A 59 0.26 -0.12 9.16
C VAL A 59 0.09 -1.47 8.47
N PHE A 60 -0.79 -2.28 9.02
CA PHE A 60 -1.08 -3.62 8.55
C PHE A 60 -2.11 -3.63 7.44
N TYR A 61 -1.85 -4.45 6.43
CA TYR A 61 -2.70 -4.77 5.32
C TYR A 61 -2.97 -6.27 5.33
N ASP A 62 -4.21 -6.65 5.05
CA ASP A 62 -4.63 -8.03 4.85
C ASP A 62 -5.28 -8.10 3.47
N HIS A 63 -4.56 -8.62 2.48
CA HIS A 63 -5.10 -8.79 1.14
C HIS A 63 -5.87 -10.10 0.97
N THR A 64 -5.91 -10.99 1.96
CA THR A 64 -6.62 -12.27 1.87
C THR A 64 -8.08 -12.09 2.23
N PHE A 65 -8.39 -11.75 3.48
CA PHE A 65 -9.79 -11.56 3.90
C PHE A 65 -10.23 -10.11 3.78
N GLY A 66 -9.27 -9.19 3.82
CA GLY A 66 -9.51 -7.75 3.65
C GLY A 66 -9.51 -6.96 4.94
N ASN A 67 -9.37 -7.59 6.12
CA ASN A 67 -9.50 -6.88 7.40
C ASN A 67 -8.26 -7.02 8.28
N SER A 68 -7.45 -5.97 8.30
CA SER A 68 -6.30 -5.87 9.19
C SER A 68 -6.57 -5.06 10.46
N ALA A 69 -7.72 -4.37 10.57
CA ALA A 69 -8.09 -3.61 11.77
C ALA A 69 -8.22 -4.50 13.02
N GLY A 70 -8.77 -5.71 12.87
CA GLY A 70 -8.83 -6.69 13.96
C GLY A 70 -7.45 -7.18 14.40
N THR A 71 -6.59 -7.52 13.44
CA THR A 71 -5.22 -7.97 13.70
C THR A 71 -4.41 -6.88 14.39
N ALA A 72 -4.47 -5.64 13.90
CA ALA A 72 -3.81 -4.50 14.51
C ALA A 72 -4.26 -4.29 15.97
N TRP A 73 -5.57 -4.39 16.25
CA TRP A 73 -6.10 -4.29 17.60
C TRP A 73 -5.60 -5.40 18.53
N MET A 74 -5.46 -6.64 18.05
CA MET A 74 -4.91 -7.73 18.87
C MET A 74 -3.43 -7.52 19.16
N VAL A 75 -2.65 -7.09 18.17
CA VAL A 75 -1.21 -6.87 18.32
C VAL A 75 -0.93 -5.68 19.23
N SER A 76 -1.66 -4.57 19.10
CA SER A 76 -1.47 -3.39 19.96
C SER A 76 -1.75 -3.65 21.44
N ARG A 77 -2.49 -4.72 21.78
CA ARG A 77 -2.71 -5.15 23.17
C ARG A 77 -1.60 -6.03 23.72
N GLN A 78 -0.75 -6.59 22.87
CA GLN A 78 0.25 -7.59 23.25
C GLN A 78 1.68 -7.09 23.07
N VAL A 79 1.89 -6.13 22.17
CA VAL A 79 3.20 -5.56 21.86
C VAL A 79 3.21 -4.09 22.25
N ASP A 80 3.72 -3.79 23.43
CA ASP A 80 3.91 -2.42 23.91
C ASP A 80 5.10 -1.74 23.22
N GLY A 81 5.06 -0.41 23.14
CA GLY A 81 6.16 0.42 22.64
C GLY A 81 6.16 0.67 21.14
N ILE A 82 5.10 0.30 20.42
CA ILE A 82 4.91 0.63 19.00
C ILE A 82 3.42 0.85 18.70
N GLU A 83 3.11 1.82 17.84
CA GLU A 83 1.74 2.04 17.36
C GLU A 83 1.44 1.09 16.19
N VAL A 84 0.35 0.32 16.28
CA VAL A 84 -0.05 -0.61 15.21
C VAL A 84 -1.43 -0.22 14.69
N TYR A 85 -1.48 0.10 13.40
CA TYR A 85 -2.68 0.48 12.68
C TYR A 85 -3.08 -0.60 11.70
N GLY A 86 -4.37 -0.67 11.37
CA GLY A 86 -4.91 -1.55 10.34
C GLY A 86 -6.10 -0.89 9.66
N GLY A 87 -6.64 -1.52 8.64
CA GLY A 87 -7.73 -0.97 7.85
C GLY A 87 -8.57 -2.05 7.18
N LEU A 88 -9.30 -1.64 6.16
CA LEU A 88 -10.14 -2.50 5.35
C LEU A 88 -9.72 -2.40 3.88
N ILE A 89 -9.42 -3.53 3.26
CA ILE A 89 -9.37 -3.70 1.82
C ILE A 89 -10.71 -4.29 1.38
N LEU A 90 -11.41 -3.58 0.50
CA LEU A 90 -12.64 -4.09 -0.10
C LEU A 90 -12.31 -5.26 -1.02
N THR A 91 -12.69 -6.46 -0.60
CA THR A 91 -12.48 -7.71 -1.35
C THR A 91 -13.80 -8.31 -1.83
N THR A 92 -13.76 -9.18 -2.84
CA THR A 92 -14.95 -9.95 -3.24
C THR A 92 -15.43 -10.90 -2.13
N CYS A 93 -14.57 -11.34 -1.20
CA CYS A 93 -14.93 -12.07 0.02
C CYS A 93 -15.85 -11.25 0.93
N LEU A 94 -15.66 -9.92 0.96
CA LEU A 94 -16.51 -8.99 1.71
C LEU A 94 -17.69 -8.47 0.89
N GLY A 95 -17.93 -8.99 -0.32
CA GLY A 95 -19.03 -8.56 -1.19
C GLY A 95 -18.65 -7.52 -2.24
N GLY A 96 -17.37 -7.18 -2.39
CA GLY A 96 -16.92 -6.15 -3.32
C GLY A 96 -17.24 -4.76 -2.77
N MET A 97 -17.98 -3.95 -3.52
CA MET A 97 -18.39 -2.60 -3.10
C MET A 97 -19.48 -2.69 -2.02
N ASN A 98 -19.08 -2.91 -0.76
CA ASN A 98 -19.98 -3.19 0.35
C ASN A 98 -19.92 -2.11 1.46
N PRO A 99 -20.91 -1.21 1.54
CA PRO A 99 -20.95 -0.17 2.58
C PRO A 99 -21.07 -0.72 4.00
N ARG A 100 -21.77 -1.86 4.17
CA ARG A 100 -21.92 -2.50 5.48
C ARG A 100 -20.59 -2.99 6.03
N ALA A 101 -19.70 -3.48 5.16
CA ALA A 101 -18.35 -3.89 5.55
C ALA A 101 -17.53 -2.68 6.02
N VAL A 102 -17.57 -1.58 5.28
CA VAL A 102 -16.91 -0.31 5.66
C VAL A 102 -17.42 0.20 6.99
N LYS A 103 -18.75 0.35 7.14
CA LYS A 103 -19.37 0.81 8.39
C LYS A 103 -18.99 -0.05 9.59
N THR A 104 -18.88 -1.36 9.41
CA THR A 104 -18.46 -2.27 10.48
C THR A 104 -16.97 -2.08 10.80
N ALA A 105 -16.11 -2.01 9.77
CA ALA A 105 -14.66 -1.85 9.96
C ALA A 105 -14.30 -0.54 10.68
N LEU A 106 -15.02 0.55 10.41
CA LEU A 106 -14.85 1.84 11.08
C LEU A 106 -15.12 1.79 12.60
N HIS A 107 -15.83 0.78 13.08
CA HIS A 107 -16.15 0.54 14.50
C HIS A 107 -15.54 -0.74 15.06
N TYR A 108 -14.82 -1.52 14.25
CA TYR A 108 -14.30 -2.83 14.64
C TYR A 108 -12.93 -2.71 15.30
N GLY A 109 -12.79 -3.22 16.52
CA GLY A 109 -11.56 -3.09 17.30
C GLY A 109 -11.26 -1.62 17.63
N ALA A 110 -10.10 -1.13 17.22
CA ALA A 110 -9.73 0.29 17.33
C ALA A 110 -10.32 1.17 16.20
N GLY A 111 -11.02 0.56 15.23
CA GLY A 111 -11.47 1.20 14.01
C GLY A 111 -10.43 1.11 12.88
N ALA A 112 -10.92 0.95 11.66
CA ALA A 112 -10.09 0.98 10.46
C ALA A 112 -9.49 2.37 10.24
N LYS A 113 -8.17 2.42 10.06
CA LYS A 113 -7.41 3.64 9.76
C LYS A 113 -7.46 4.04 8.30
N PHE A 114 -7.74 3.08 7.42
CA PHE A 114 -7.90 3.29 5.99
C PHE A 114 -9.00 2.41 5.40
N ILE A 115 -9.57 2.89 4.30
CA ILE A 115 -10.45 2.11 3.42
C ILE A 115 -9.82 2.05 2.03
N HIS A 116 -9.51 0.85 1.57
CA HIS A 116 -8.80 0.58 0.33
C HIS A 116 -9.72 -0.07 -0.71
N PHE A 117 -9.75 0.50 -1.91
CA PHE A 117 -10.68 0.12 -3.00
C PHE A 117 -10.19 -1.09 -3.81
N GLY A 118 -9.83 -2.16 -3.10
CA GLY A 118 -9.49 -3.47 -3.66
C GLY A 118 -8.05 -3.63 -4.15
N ALA A 119 -7.57 -4.86 -4.03
CA ALA A 119 -6.25 -5.29 -4.52
C ALA A 119 -6.42 -6.16 -5.79
N HIS A 120 -6.16 -7.46 -5.70
CA HIS A 120 -6.38 -8.42 -6.81
C HIS A 120 -7.83 -8.50 -7.29
N CYS A 121 -8.77 -8.06 -6.44
CA CYS A 121 -10.20 -8.01 -6.69
C CYS A 121 -10.70 -6.71 -7.36
N THR A 122 -9.82 -5.82 -7.83
CA THR A 122 -10.25 -4.75 -8.75
C THR A 122 -10.47 -5.33 -10.14
N TYR A 123 -11.39 -4.76 -10.92
CA TYR A 123 -11.61 -5.24 -12.28
C TYR A 123 -10.37 -5.10 -13.15
N TYR A 124 -9.60 -4.03 -12.94
CA TYR A 124 -8.33 -3.84 -13.61
C TYR A 124 -7.38 -4.98 -13.31
N MET A 125 -7.10 -5.27 -12.03
CA MET A 125 -6.15 -6.32 -11.68
C MET A 125 -6.65 -7.71 -12.09
N ALA A 126 -7.88 -8.09 -11.71
CA ALA A 126 -8.47 -9.39 -12.04
C ALA A 126 -8.54 -9.65 -13.56
N SER A 127 -8.63 -8.60 -14.39
CA SER A 127 -8.61 -8.74 -15.85
C SER A 127 -7.23 -9.01 -16.46
N HIS A 128 -6.16 -8.78 -15.70
CA HIS A 128 -4.76 -8.89 -16.13
C HIS A 128 -3.97 -9.97 -15.36
N GLU A 129 -4.55 -10.53 -14.30
CA GLU A 129 -4.04 -11.75 -13.66
C GLU A 129 -4.21 -12.97 -14.55
N GLY A 130 -3.30 -13.94 -14.42
CA GLY A 130 -3.28 -15.10 -15.31
C GLY A 130 -2.05 -15.98 -15.19
N ARG A 131 -1.80 -16.75 -16.24
CA ARG A 131 -0.74 -17.77 -16.30
C ARG A 131 0.06 -17.75 -17.56
N MET A 132 1.26 -18.32 -17.49
CA MET A 132 2.04 -18.60 -18.68
C MET A 132 1.59 -19.93 -19.29
N ILE A 133 0.99 -19.89 -20.48
CA ILE A 133 0.62 -21.08 -21.26
C ILE A 133 1.48 -21.11 -22.52
N ASN A 134 2.28 -22.16 -22.67
CA ASN A 134 3.21 -22.33 -23.81
C ASN A 134 4.11 -21.10 -24.06
N GLY A 135 4.54 -20.42 -22.98
CA GLY A 135 5.41 -19.24 -23.06
C GLY A 135 4.69 -17.92 -23.36
N ALA A 136 3.36 -17.91 -23.47
CA ALA A 136 2.56 -16.71 -23.63
C ALA A 136 1.73 -16.40 -22.36
N PRO A 137 1.59 -15.13 -21.95
CA PRO A 137 0.71 -14.75 -20.87
C PRO A 137 -0.75 -14.88 -21.30
N VAL A 138 -1.56 -15.62 -20.54
CA VAL A 138 -3.00 -15.79 -20.78
C VAL A 138 -3.79 -15.41 -19.52
N PRO A 139 -4.69 -14.43 -19.59
CA PRO A 139 -5.50 -13.99 -18.45
C PRO A 139 -6.46 -15.07 -17.92
N PHE A 140 -6.75 -15.04 -16.62
CA PHE A 140 -7.68 -15.98 -15.98
C PHE A 140 -9.09 -15.90 -16.52
N LYS A 141 -9.58 -14.70 -16.85
CA LYS A 141 -10.90 -14.49 -17.45
C LYS A 141 -11.09 -15.26 -18.77
N ASP A 142 -10.00 -15.52 -19.50
CA ASP A 142 -10.02 -16.20 -20.79
C ASP A 142 -9.81 -17.71 -20.63
N LEU A 143 -9.09 -18.13 -19.58
CA LEU A 143 -8.82 -19.53 -19.25
C LEU A 143 -9.95 -20.22 -18.48
N TYR A 144 -10.61 -19.48 -17.57
CA TYR A 144 -11.52 -20.03 -16.58
C TYR A 144 -12.86 -19.27 -16.60
N PRO A 145 -13.90 -19.81 -17.28
CA PRO A 145 -15.23 -19.19 -17.28
C PRO A 145 -15.80 -18.95 -15.88
N LYS A 146 -15.50 -19.85 -14.94
CA LYS A 146 -15.89 -19.71 -13.52
C LYS A 146 -15.31 -18.45 -12.88
N PHE A 147 -14.04 -18.14 -13.15
CA PHE A 147 -13.38 -16.93 -12.64
C PHE A 147 -14.08 -15.66 -13.15
N ALA A 148 -14.38 -15.62 -14.46
CA ALA A 148 -15.08 -14.49 -15.05
C ALA A 148 -16.49 -14.29 -14.45
N GLN A 149 -17.19 -15.39 -14.18
CA GLN A 149 -18.55 -15.36 -13.63
C GLN A 149 -18.59 -15.01 -12.14
N GLU A 150 -17.69 -15.56 -11.33
CA GLU A 150 -17.77 -15.48 -9.86
C GLU A 150 -16.91 -14.37 -9.26
N GLU A 151 -15.74 -14.09 -9.84
CA GLU A 151 -14.79 -13.10 -9.29
C GLU A 151 -14.82 -11.80 -10.09
N LEU A 152 -14.63 -11.86 -11.41
CA LEU A 152 -14.53 -10.66 -12.24
C LEU A 152 -15.83 -9.83 -12.30
N SER A 153 -16.98 -10.50 -12.19
CA SER A 153 -18.30 -9.87 -12.18
C SER A 153 -18.55 -9.04 -10.91
N ARG A 154 -17.89 -9.40 -9.80
CA ARG A 154 -18.01 -8.76 -8.47
C ARG A 154 -16.83 -7.86 -8.15
N ALA A 155 -15.84 -7.82 -9.03
CA ALA A 155 -14.63 -7.03 -8.88
C ALA A 155 -14.94 -5.54 -8.74
N ILE A 156 -14.15 -4.84 -7.93
CA ILE A 156 -14.30 -3.41 -7.67
C ILE A 156 -14.07 -2.62 -8.96
N ARG A 157 -15.00 -1.71 -9.27
CA ARG A 157 -14.95 -0.78 -10.40
C ARG A 157 -15.38 0.60 -9.95
N ILE A 158 -14.70 1.62 -10.44
CA ILE A 158 -15.14 3.00 -10.27
C ILE A 158 -15.72 3.48 -11.60
N PRO A 159 -17.02 3.82 -11.68
CA PRO A 159 -17.60 4.39 -12.89
C PRO A 159 -16.85 5.66 -13.31
N LEU A 160 -16.40 5.70 -14.57
CA LEU A 160 -15.69 6.86 -15.12
C LEU A 160 -16.62 8.05 -15.37
N GLU A 161 -17.92 7.78 -15.52
CA GLU A 161 -18.98 8.75 -15.74
C GLU A 161 -20.10 8.53 -14.71
N ASP A 162 -20.96 9.53 -14.55
CA ASP A 162 -22.15 9.42 -13.72
C ASP A 162 -23.24 8.58 -14.39
N PRO A 163 -24.14 7.94 -13.62
CA PRO A 163 -24.22 7.96 -12.15
C PRO A 163 -23.25 6.99 -11.48
N ILE A 164 -22.76 7.36 -10.29
CA ILE A 164 -22.12 6.40 -9.38
C ILE A 164 -23.17 5.50 -8.70
N SER A 165 -22.76 4.32 -8.23
CA SER A 165 -23.67 3.42 -7.54
C SER A 165 -23.99 3.93 -6.12
N PRO A 166 -25.18 3.62 -5.57
CA PRO A 166 -25.54 3.99 -4.19
C PRO A 166 -24.53 3.47 -3.15
N GLU A 167 -23.93 2.30 -3.40
CA GLU A 167 -22.92 1.71 -2.52
C GLU A 167 -21.63 2.53 -2.49
N LEU A 168 -21.15 2.99 -3.66
CA LEU A 168 -19.97 3.85 -3.71
C LEU A 168 -20.24 5.19 -3.03
N ASP A 169 -21.43 5.75 -3.24
CA ASP A 169 -21.87 6.99 -2.61
C ASP A 169 -21.86 6.88 -1.07
N GLU A 170 -22.51 5.85 -0.52
CA GLU A 170 -22.55 5.60 0.94
C GLU A 170 -21.14 5.38 1.51
N ILE A 171 -20.27 4.65 0.80
CA ILE A 171 -18.89 4.41 1.26
C ILE A 171 -18.11 5.72 1.36
N LEU A 172 -18.23 6.60 0.38
CA LEU A 172 -17.53 7.88 0.39
C LEU A 172 -18.05 8.79 1.52
N ASP A 173 -19.36 8.81 1.76
CA ASP A 173 -19.95 9.56 2.87
C ASP A 173 -19.46 9.03 4.23
N LEU A 174 -19.43 7.71 4.42
CA LEU A 174 -18.92 7.08 5.64
C LEU A 174 -17.44 7.44 5.90
N ILE A 175 -16.63 7.58 4.86
CA ILE A 175 -15.22 8.02 4.99
C ILE A 175 -15.15 9.53 5.27
N ALA A 176 -15.98 10.34 4.62
CA ALA A 176 -16.01 11.80 4.81
C ALA A 176 -16.39 12.20 6.24
N GLU A 177 -17.27 11.44 6.89
CA GLU A 177 -17.65 11.62 8.31
C GLU A 177 -16.49 11.32 9.29
N ARG A 178 -15.39 10.71 8.82
CA ARG A 178 -14.29 10.22 9.65
C ARG A 178 -12.95 10.84 9.21
N PRO A 179 -12.63 12.07 9.66
CA PRO A 179 -11.39 12.75 9.28
C PRO A 179 -10.12 12.02 9.78
N ASP A 180 -10.25 11.06 10.69
CA ASP A 180 -9.17 10.20 11.16
C ASP A 180 -8.81 9.06 10.20
N VAL A 181 -9.65 8.79 9.19
CA VAL A 181 -9.52 7.70 8.22
C VAL A 181 -9.11 8.24 6.85
N TYR A 182 -8.21 7.54 6.17
CA TYR A 182 -7.80 7.90 4.81
C TYR A 182 -8.31 6.92 3.76
N LEU A 183 -8.61 7.44 2.58
CA LEU A 183 -9.00 6.66 1.41
C LEU A 183 -7.77 6.18 0.66
N VAL A 184 -7.75 4.92 0.23
CA VAL A 184 -6.68 4.36 -0.61
C VAL A 184 -7.26 3.84 -1.93
N THR A 185 -6.69 4.24 -3.05
CA THR A 185 -7.22 3.87 -4.38
C THR A 185 -7.15 2.37 -4.65
N GLY A 186 -6.16 1.68 -4.12
CA GLY A 186 -5.93 0.28 -4.45
C GLY A 186 -5.53 0.04 -5.89
N HIS A 187 -5.74 -1.17 -6.40
CA HIS A 187 -5.16 -1.60 -7.67
C HIS A 187 -6.05 -1.22 -8.86
N LEU A 188 -6.64 -0.02 -8.80
CA LEU A 188 -7.50 0.52 -9.85
C LEU A 188 -6.67 0.90 -11.09
N SER A 189 -7.34 1.04 -12.23
CA SER A 189 -6.73 1.68 -13.40
C SER A 189 -6.45 3.16 -13.14
N GLY A 190 -5.57 3.78 -13.94
CA GLY A 190 -5.25 5.21 -13.83
C GLY A 190 -6.50 6.12 -13.87
N PRO A 191 -7.38 5.99 -14.87
CA PRO A 191 -8.61 6.78 -14.96
C PRO A 191 -9.56 6.58 -13.76
N GLU A 192 -9.71 5.34 -13.28
CA GLU A 192 -10.53 5.03 -12.10
C GLU A 192 -9.95 5.67 -10.83
N ALA A 193 -8.62 5.62 -10.64
CA ALA A 193 -7.94 6.23 -9.51
C ALA A 193 -8.10 7.75 -9.49
N ILE A 194 -7.92 8.42 -10.63
CA ILE A 194 -8.15 9.86 -10.77
C ILE A 194 -9.61 10.21 -10.45
N ARG A 195 -10.56 9.44 -11.00
CA ARG A 195 -11.99 9.65 -10.76
C ARG A 195 -12.33 9.49 -9.28
N LEU A 196 -11.81 8.46 -8.61
CA LEU A 196 -12.03 8.23 -7.19
C LEU A 196 -11.45 9.37 -6.33
N CYS A 197 -10.24 9.85 -6.66
CA CYS A 197 -9.65 10.99 -5.97
C CYS A 197 -10.53 12.24 -6.09
N ARG A 198 -11.06 12.53 -7.29
CA ARG A 198 -11.99 13.64 -7.49
C ARG A 198 -13.27 13.47 -6.68
N LEU A 199 -13.93 12.31 -6.76
CA LEU A 199 -15.16 12.03 -6.02
C LEU A 199 -14.98 12.15 -4.49
N ALA A 200 -13.81 11.73 -3.99
CA ALA A 200 -13.46 11.83 -2.58
C ALA A 200 -13.26 13.29 -2.15
N ARG A 201 -12.55 14.09 -2.95
CA ARG A 201 -12.33 15.53 -2.70
C ARG A 201 -13.63 16.33 -2.76
N ASP A 202 -14.51 16.03 -3.72
CA ASP A 202 -15.81 16.68 -3.86
C ASP A 202 -16.70 16.47 -2.61
N ARG A 203 -16.47 15.38 -1.85
CA ARG A 203 -17.15 15.07 -0.57
C ARG A 203 -16.39 15.55 0.67
N GLY A 204 -15.24 16.22 0.51
CA GLY A 204 -14.46 16.74 1.61
C GLY A 204 -13.57 15.71 2.33
N ILE A 205 -13.31 14.54 1.74
CA ILE A 205 -12.35 13.58 2.29
C ILE A 205 -10.94 14.22 2.25
N ALA A 206 -10.40 14.52 3.43
CA ALA A 206 -9.17 15.29 3.56
C ALA A 206 -7.89 14.49 3.27
N ARG A 207 -7.92 13.17 3.46
CA ARG A 207 -6.73 12.30 3.35
C ARG A 207 -6.97 11.21 2.32
N ILE A 208 -6.25 11.32 1.22
CA ILE A 208 -6.36 10.42 0.07
C ILE A 208 -4.95 9.96 -0.28
N LEU A 209 -4.81 8.66 -0.50
CA LEU A 209 -3.57 8.00 -0.91
C LEU A 209 -3.81 7.27 -2.23
N VAL A 210 -3.06 7.63 -3.27
CA VAL A 210 -2.98 6.84 -4.49
C VAL A 210 -1.94 5.74 -4.26
N SER A 211 -2.39 4.49 -4.20
CA SER A 211 -1.52 3.36 -3.95
C SER A 211 -0.55 3.12 -5.10
N HIS A 212 0.58 2.49 -4.79
CA HIS A 212 1.67 2.31 -5.74
C HIS A 212 1.28 1.58 -7.05
N PRO A 213 0.34 0.60 -7.09
CA PRO A 213 -0.02 -0.07 -8.35
C PRO A 213 -0.86 0.83 -9.25
N ALA A 214 -1.74 1.66 -8.69
CA ALA A 214 -2.49 2.68 -9.44
C ALA A 214 -1.56 3.82 -9.88
N ARG A 215 -0.67 4.28 -9.00
CA ARG A 215 0.33 5.32 -9.30
C ARG A 215 1.20 4.95 -10.49
N ALA A 216 1.64 3.69 -10.58
CA ALA A 216 2.43 3.20 -11.71
C ALA A 216 1.70 3.32 -13.06
N ARG A 217 0.36 3.43 -13.08
CA ARG A 217 -0.46 3.63 -14.29
C ARG A 217 -0.68 5.09 -14.65
N LEU A 218 -0.28 6.02 -13.80
CA LEU A 218 -0.45 7.44 -14.02
C LEU A 218 0.78 8.00 -14.72
N SER A 219 0.55 8.84 -15.72
CA SER A 219 1.61 9.67 -16.29
C SER A 219 2.18 10.61 -15.24
N LEU A 220 3.40 11.09 -15.47
CA LEU A 220 4.06 12.05 -14.60
C LEU A 220 3.25 13.34 -14.42
N ALA A 221 2.55 13.79 -15.47
CA ALA A 221 1.69 14.96 -15.43
C ALA A 221 0.48 14.74 -14.50
N GLU A 222 -0.18 13.58 -14.60
CA GLU A 222 -1.30 13.22 -13.73
C GLU A 222 -0.86 13.07 -12.27
N GLN A 223 0.31 12.48 -12.01
CA GLN A 223 0.87 12.40 -10.66
C GLN A 223 1.14 13.78 -10.07
N LYS A 224 1.76 14.70 -10.85
CA LYS A 224 1.98 16.10 -10.42
C LYS A 224 0.67 16.84 -10.17
N GLN A 225 -0.35 16.59 -10.98
CA GLN A 225 -1.68 17.19 -10.77
C GLN A 225 -2.30 16.72 -9.45
N LEU A 226 -2.37 15.42 -9.20
CA LEU A 226 -2.92 14.88 -7.95
C LEU A 226 -2.13 15.35 -6.72
N ALA A 227 -0.81 15.41 -6.83
CA ALA A 227 0.06 15.96 -5.79
C ALA A 227 -0.28 17.43 -5.47
N ALA A 228 -0.47 18.27 -6.49
CA ALA A 228 -0.87 19.67 -6.32
C ALA A 228 -2.29 19.83 -5.73
N GLU A 229 -3.15 18.83 -5.94
CA GLU A 229 -4.50 18.76 -5.37
C GLU A 229 -4.52 18.30 -3.90
N GLY A 230 -3.36 18.00 -3.32
CA GLY A 230 -3.20 17.60 -1.91
C GLY A 230 -3.33 16.08 -1.67
N VAL A 231 -3.34 15.28 -2.74
CA VAL A 231 -3.38 13.81 -2.65
C VAL A 231 -1.97 13.28 -2.42
N PHE A 232 -1.81 12.35 -1.47
CA PHE A 232 -0.54 11.65 -1.29
C PHE A 232 -0.37 10.54 -2.33
N LEU A 233 0.87 10.35 -2.76
CA LEU A 233 1.28 9.29 -3.66
C LEU A 233 2.05 8.23 -2.85
N GLU A 234 1.68 6.97 -2.98
CA GLU A 234 2.37 5.88 -2.32
C GLU A 234 3.56 5.42 -3.15
N ALA A 235 4.70 5.19 -2.50
CA ALA A 235 5.86 4.60 -3.13
C ALA A 235 6.39 3.46 -2.25
N CYS A 236 6.48 2.26 -2.81
CA CYS A 236 6.75 1.04 -2.03
C CYS A 236 8.10 0.41 -2.40
N CYS A 237 8.71 -0.31 -1.45
CA CYS A 237 9.93 -1.08 -1.74
C CYS A 237 9.68 -2.18 -2.79
N SER A 238 8.47 -2.75 -2.79
CA SER A 238 8.02 -3.73 -3.80
C SER A 238 8.01 -3.17 -5.24
N ASP A 239 8.05 -1.85 -5.44
CA ASP A 239 8.05 -1.23 -6.77
C ASP A 239 9.26 -1.64 -7.62
N TRP A 240 10.40 -1.95 -6.98
CA TRP A 240 11.67 -2.24 -7.65
C TRP A 240 12.37 -3.50 -7.11
N LEU A 241 11.93 -4.05 -5.98
CA LEU A 241 12.47 -5.28 -5.39
C LEU A 241 11.38 -6.32 -5.14
N PHE A 242 10.66 -6.69 -6.21
CA PHE A 242 9.64 -7.74 -6.17
C PHE A 242 9.90 -8.83 -7.20
N HIS A 243 9.86 -10.09 -6.75
CA HIS A 243 10.06 -11.24 -7.63
C HIS A 243 8.86 -11.45 -8.55
N LYS A 244 9.00 -11.03 -9.81
CA LYS A 244 8.04 -11.25 -10.89
C LYS A 244 8.03 -12.71 -11.35
N GLY A 245 6.86 -13.23 -11.73
CA GLY A 245 6.73 -14.57 -12.31
C GLY A 245 6.64 -15.73 -11.31
N LEU A 246 6.71 -15.46 -10.00
CA LEU A 246 6.49 -16.50 -9.01
C LEU A 246 4.99 -16.79 -8.88
N ARG A 247 4.60 -18.05 -9.10
CA ARG A 247 3.24 -18.53 -8.91
C ARG A 247 2.76 -18.27 -7.49
N ARG A 248 1.69 -17.48 -7.33
CA ARG A 248 1.12 -17.18 -6.02
C ARG A 248 -0.39 -17.14 -6.07
N THR A 249 -1.00 -17.73 -5.05
CA THR A 249 -2.44 -17.65 -4.85
C THR A 249 -2.87 -16.24 -4.47
N ASN A 250 -2.01 -15.49 -3.76
CA ASN A 250 -2.28 -14.17 -3.21
C ASN A 250 -3.59 -14.20 -2.41
N TYR A 251 -4.67 -13.83 -3.08
CA TYR A 251 -6.04 -13.74 -2.59
C TYR A 251 -6.86 -15.04 -2.77
N TYR A 252 -6.64 -15.82 -3.83
CA TYR A 252 -7.47 -16.97 -4.19
C TYR A 252 -7.06 -18.25 -3.46
N VAL A 253 -8.02 -19.05 -2.98
CA VAL A 253 -7.68 -20.35 -2.37
C VAL A 253 -7.50 -21.44 -3.42
N GLU A 254 -8.06 -21.22 -4.61
CA GLU A 254 -8.05 -22.10 -5.75
C GLU A 254 -6.63 -22.17 -6.35
N PRO A 255 -6.00 -23.36 -6.34
CA PRO A 255 -4.68 -23.50 -6.94
C PRO A 255 -4.67 -23.18 -8.43
N GLU A 256 -5.79 -23.23 -9.15
CA GLU A 256 -5.89 -22.84 -10.56
C GLU A 256 -5.89 -21.33 -10.81
N TRP A 257 -6.14 -20.51 -9.79
CA TRP A 257 -6.11 -19.05 -9.88
C TRP A 257 -4.86 -18.46 -9.24
N ALA A 258 -3.83 -19.28 -9.04
CA ALA A 258 -2.52 -18.78 -8.64
C ALA A 258 -1.88 -18.02 -9.81
N ASP A 259 -1.76 -16.71 -9.65
CA ASP A 259 -1.22 -15.75 -10.62
C ASP A 259 0.28 -15.97 -10.83
N GLU A 260 0.69 -15.84 -12.08
CA GLU A 260 2.08 -15.87 -12.52
C GLU A 260 2.43 -14.64 -13.36
N ILE A 261 1.45 -13.84 -13.79
CA ILE A 261 1.65 -12.81 -14.81
C ILE A 261 1.35 -11.39 -14.34
N ALA A 262 0.70 -11.15 -13.20
CA ALA A 262 0.34 -9.79 -12.78
C ALA A 262 1.58 -8.88 -12.63
N GLY A 263 2.74 -9.45 -12.31
CA GLY A 263 4.03 -8.75 -12.29
C GLY A 263 4.79 -8.71 -13.63
N ILE A 264 4.33 -9.41 -14.66
CA ILE A 264 4.97 -9.52 -15.99
C ILE A 264 4.17 -8.79 -17.07
N ALA A 265 2.86 -9.00 -17.13
CA ALA A 265 1.97 -8.52 -18.18
C ALA A 265 1.31 -7.16 -17.85
N SER A 266 1.30 -6.76 -16.59
CA SER A 266 0.78 -5.46 -16.16
C SER A 266 1.93 -4.45 -16.11
N GLU A 267 2.30 -3.82 -17.22
CA GLU A 267 3.23 -2.67 -17.25
C GLU A 267 2.45 -1.34 -17.27
N PRO A 268 2.86 -0.29 -16.53
CA PRO A 268 4.25 0.16 -16.37
C PRO A 268 4.91 -0.30 -15.07
N ALA A 269 6.20 -0.63 -15.14
CA ALA A 269 7.08 -0.70 -13.98
C ALA A 269 7.91 0.59 -13.92
N PHE A 270 8.29 1.01 -12.71
CA PHE A 270 9.31 2.04 -12.57
C PHE A 270 10.63 1.54 -13.17
N ASP A 271 11.43 2.44 -13.74
CA ASP A 271 12.74 2.12 -14.34
C ASP A 271 13.79 1.86 -13.23
N GLY A 272 13.60 0.74 -12.54
CA GLY A 272 14.36 0.35 -11.35
C GLY A 272 14.27 1.37 -10.21
N PHE A 273 15.15 1.18 -9.21
CA PHE A 273 15.22 2.07 -8.05
C PHE A 273 15.60 3.52 -8.43
N VAL A 274 16.53 3.71 -9.36
CA VAL A 274 17.03 5.04 -9.73
C VAL A 274 15.94 5.86 -10.44
N GLY A 275 15.22 5.27 -11.40
CA GLY A 275 14.11 5.95 -12.08
C GLY A 275 12.98 6.28 -11.11
N TRP A 276 12.64 5.33 -10.24
CA TRP A 276 11.66 5.52 -9.16
C TRP A 276 12.01 6.70 -8.24
N ALA A 277 13.26 6.76 -7.74
CA ALA A 277 13.69 7.82 -6.84
C ALA A 277 13.78 9.20 -7.55
N LYS A 278 14.21 9.23 -8.81
CA LYS A 278 14.21 10.47 -9.62
C LYS A 278 12.80 11.03 -9.81
N GLN A 279 11.82 10.16 -10.06
CA GLN A 279 10.42 10.58 -10.19
C GLN A 279 9.89 11.20 -8.88
N ILE A 280 10.21 10.60 -7.72
CA ILE A 280 9.86 11.18 -6.41
C ILE A 280 10.46 12.57 -6.25
N ARG A 281 11.75 12.76 -6.55
CA ARG A 281 12.40 14.08 -6.52
C ARG A 281 11.76 15.08 -7.47
N GLU A 282 11.38 14.64 -8.66
CA GLU A 282 10.82 15.52 -9.69
C GLU A 282 9.40 16.01 -9.34
N ILE A 283 8.61 15.18 -8.66
CA ILE A 283 7.27 15.54 -8.19
C ILE A 283 7.33 16.32 -6.87
N GLY A 284 8.26 15.97 -5.97
CA GLY A 284 8.44 16.58 -4.65
C GLY A 284 8.21 15.57 -3.52
N VAL A 285 9.20 15.43 -2.62
CA VAL A 285 9.18 14.42 -1.54
C VAL A 285 8.03 14.62 -0.54
N GLU A 286 7.54 15.83 -0.40
CA GLU A 286 6.40 16.22 0.45
C GLU A 286 5.05 15.63 0.01
N HIS A 287 4.99 15.10 -1.21
CA HIS A 287 3.79 14.49 -1.78
C HIS A 287 3.78 12.96 -1.68
N PHE A 288 4.84 12.35 -1.14
CA PHE A 288 4.98 10.91 -1.06
C PHE A 288 4.92 10.38 0.37
N VAL A 289 4.29 9.23 0.52
CA VAL A 289 4.45 8.36 1.68
C VAL A 289 5.07 7.05 1.25
N VAL A 290 5.92 6.51 2.10
CA VAL A 290 6.65 5.27 1.81
C VAL A 290 6.12 4.12 2.67
N GLY A 291 5.86 3.00 2.02
CA GLY A 291 5.68 1.71 2.65
C GLY A 291 6.66 0.68 2.11
N THR A 292 6.71 -0.49 2.72
CA THR A 292 7.49 -1.60 2.14
C THR A 292 6.68 -2.42 1.16
N ASP A 293 5.38 -2.59 1.42
CA ASP A 293 4.50 -3.58 0.79
C ASP A 293 5.11 -5.00 0.88
N TYR A 294 5.80 -5.25 1.99
CA TYR A 294 6.43 -6.53 2.30
C TYR A 294 5.58 -7.34 3.27
N GLY A 295 6.06 -8.55 3.59
CA GLY A 295 5.36 -9.52 4.43
C GLY A 295 5.24 -10.89 3.77
N ILE A 296 5.26 -10.93 2.44
CA ILE A 296 5.35 -12.16 1.66
C ILE A 296 6.65 -12.92 1.98
N ARG A 297 6.60 -14.26 1.97
CA ARG A 297 7.75 -15.10 2.36
C ARG A 297 9.03 -14.85 1.56
N SER A 298 8.91 -14.53 0.27
CA SER A 298 10.06 -14.35 -0.62
C SER A 298 10.72 -12.96 -0.53
N ALA A 299 10.04 -11.95 0.03
CA ALA A 299 10.63 -10.62 0.20
C ALA A 299 11.45 -10.55 1.50
N PRO A 300 12.37 -9.58 1.65
CA PRO A 300 13.00 -9.25 2.92
C PRO A 300 11.98 -9.02 4.05
N ALA A 301 12.45 -9.06 5.30
CA ALA A 301 11.64 -8.56 6.41
C ALA A 301 11.31 -7.06 6.17
N PRO A 302 10.10 -6.55 6.54
CA PRO A 302 9.74 -5.15 6.31
C PRO A 302 10.77 -4.16 6.87
N VAL A 303 11.26 -4.37 8.10
CA VAL A 303 12.35 -3.57 8.69
C VAL A 303 13.59 -3.52 7.81
N GLU A 304 13.99 -4.67 7.25
CA GLU A 304 15.13 -4.74 6.32
C GLU A 304 14.81 -4.04 5.00
N GLY A 305 13.59 -4.15 4.50
CA GLY A 305 13.13 -3.38 3.34
C GLY A 305 13.27 -1.87 3.53
N MET A 306 12.83 -1.37 4.69
CA MET A 306 12.95 0.05 5.03
C MET A 306 14.42 0.49 5.16
N ARG A 307 15.28 -0.35 5.74
CA ARG A 307 16.73 -0.10 5.81
C ARG A 307 17.38 -0.05 4.43
N LEU A 308 17.04 -1.01 3.56
CA LEU A 308 17.52 -1.04 2.18
C LEU A 308 17.09 0.21 1.40
N LEU A 309 15.85 0.65 1.59
CA LEU A 309 15.34 1.88 0.99
C LEU A 309 16.14 3.10 1.48
N ALA A 310 16.28 3.28 2.80
CA ALA A 310 17.00 4.40 3.37
C ALA A 310 18.46 4.45 2.89
N SER A 311 19.14 3.31 2.91
CA SER A 311 20.52 3.18 2.39
C SER A 311 20.59 3.53 0.90
N SER A 312 19.63 3.07 0.10
CA SER A 312 19.65 3.30 -1.34
C SER A 312 19.35 4.77 -1.69
N LEU A 313 18.49 5.45 -0.92
CA LEU A 313 18.24 6.88 -1.07
C LEU A 313 19.46 7.73 -0.68
N LEU A 314 20.16 7.35 0.40
CA LEU A 314 21.44 7.98 0.78
C LEU A 314 22.49 7.83 -0.33
N ASP A 315 22.59 6.65 -0.94
CA ASP A 315 23.48 6.39 -2.07
C ASP A 315 23.15 7.24 -3.32
N LEU A 316 21.88 7.66 -3.48
CA LEU A 316 21.45 8.62 -4.51
C LEU A 316 21.57 10.09 -4.06
N GLY A 317 22.19 10.34 -2.90
CA GLY A 317 22.44 11.65 -2.32
C GLY A 317 21.18 12.36 -1.83
N PHE A 318 20.14 11.61 -1.41
CA PHE A 318 18.99 12.25 -0.77
C PHE A 318 19.42 12.84 0.58
N PRO A 319 19.12 14.12 0.85
CA PRO A 319 19.33 14.68 2.17
C PRO A 319 18.56 13.89 3.22
N VAL A 320 19.13 13.76 4.41
CA VAL A 320 18.49 13.02 5.51
C VAL A 320 17.10 13.57 5.83
N GLN A 321 16.90 14.89 5.76
CA GLN A 321 15.58 15.48 5.97
C GLN A 321 14.54 15.01 4.94
N ASP A 322 14.94 14.74 3.70
CA ASP A 322 14.04 14.30 2.64
C ASP A 322 13.65 12.83 2.88
N ILE A 323 14.61 12.00 3.29
CA ILE A 323 14.35 10.60 3.67
C ILE A 323 13.41 10.56 4.87
N ARG A 324 13.67 11.35 5.92
CA ARG A 324 12.77 11.48 7.08
C ARG A 324 11.39 11.96 6.68
N ARG A 325 11.29 12.90 5.74
CA ARG A 325 10.00 13.35 5.23
C ARG A 325 9.21 12.20 4.58
N LEU A 326 9.88 11.36 3.79
CA LEU A 326 9.27 10.22 3.10
C LEU A 326 8.79 9.12 4.07
N ILE A 327 9.62 8.77 5.07
CA ILE A 327 9.40 7.59 5.94
C ILE A 327 8.84 7.93 7.32
N ARG A 328 8.75 9.20 7.70
CA ARG A 328 8.24 9.65 9.00
C ARG A 328 7.24 10.79 8.87
N ASP A 329 7.67 11.97 8.41
CA ASP A 329 6.85 13.18 8.56
C ASP A 329 5.57 13.15 7.70
N ASN A 330 5.64 12.65 6.46
CA ASN A 330 4.46 12.49 5.61
C ASN A 330 3.55 11.34 6.10
N PRO A 331 4.07 10.16 6.48
CA PRO A 331 3.28 9.14 7.16
C PRO A 331 2.56 9.64 8.42
N GLU A 332 3.19 10.45 9.26
CA GLU A 332 2.55 11.08 10.42
C GLU A 332 1.36 11.95 10.00
N ARG A 333 1.53 12.78 8.96
CA ARG A 333 0.45 13.61 8.41
C ARG A 333 -0.71 12.78 7.85
N LEU A 334 -0.39 11.71 7.13
CA LEU A 334 -1.40 10.79 6.57
C LEU A 334 -2.19 10.09 7.69
N LEU A 335 -1.49 9.64 8.74
CA LEU A 335 -2.11 8.99 9.89
C LEU A 335 -2.76 9.98 10.87
N GLY A 336 -2.55 11.29 10.70
CA GLY A 336 -3.07 12.31 11.61
C GLY A 336 -2.41 12.27 13.00
N LEU A 337 -1.15 11.86 13.05
CA LEU A 337 -0.35 11.81 14.27
C LEU A 337 0.25 13.19 14.58
N SER A 338 0.44 13.49 15.86
CA SER A 338 1.23 14.66 16.25
C SER A 338 2.69 14.44 15.85
N PRO A 339 3.39 15.47 15.31
CA PRO A 339 4.80 15.36 14.97
C PRO A 339 5.62 14.95 16.17
N GLU A 340 6.44 13.91 16.02
CA GLU A 340 7.36 13.52 17.06
C GLU A 340 8.44 14.61 17.20
N ARG A 341 8.67 15.11 18.42
CA ARG A 341 9.79 16.03 18.67
C ARG A 341 11.04 15.18 18.75
N ASP A 342 12.04 15.47 17.93
CA ASP A 342 13.38 14.87 18.06
C ASP A 342 13.82 15.06 19.53
N THR A 343 13.80 13.99 20.33
CA THR A 343 14.33 14.02 21.68
C THR A 343 15.85 14.20 21.58
N ALA A 344 16.34 15.28 22.19
CA ALA A 344 17.69 15.84 22.04
C ALA A 344 18.84 14.84 22.27
#